data_AF-A0A1Y4NAR5-F1
#
_entry.id   AF-A0A1Y4NAR5-F1
#
_cell.length_a   1.000
_cell.length_b   1.000
_cell.length_c   1.000
_cell.angle_alpha   90.00
_cell.angle_beta   90.00
_cell.angle_gamma   90.00
#
_symmetry.space_group_name_H-M   'P 1'
#
loop_
_entity.id
_entity.type
_entity.pdbx_description
1 polymer ?
#
loop_
_entity_poly.entity_id
_entity_poly.type
_entity_poly.pdbx_seq_one_letter_code
_entity_poly.pdbx_strand_id
1 'polypeptide(L)' 'MARKKNVDHGDSYKQFDGYMTAWFIYYLQSDTEAGKAFAMGGELSTNSLYQDVQTNINK' A
#
# COMPACT_ATOMS: atom_id res chain seq x y z
N MET A 1 0.58 -3.83 -6.59
CA MET A 1 0.32 -2.50 -7.16
C MET A 1 -0.95 -1.95 -6.54
N ALA A 2 -1.05 -0.64 -6.30
CA ALA A 2 -2.28 0.01 -5.86
C ALA A 2 -2.28 1.47 -6.34
N ARG A 3 -3.46 2.06 -6.53
CA ARG A 3 -3.63 3.46 -6.94
C ARG A 3 -4.53 4.20 -5.96
N LYS A 4 -4.14 5.39 -5.55
CA LYS A 4 -5.02 6.26 -4.73
C LYS A 4 -6.10 6.87 -5.63
N LYS A 5 -7.35 6.89 -5.15
CA LYS A 5 -8.49 7.47 -5.87
C LYS A 5 -8.42 8.99 -5.84
N ASN A 6 -9.02 9.62 -6.85
CA ASN A 6 -9.22 11.08 -6.92
C ASN A 6 -7.92 11.90 -6.78
N VAL A 7 -6.81 11.35 -7.28
CA VAL A 7 -5.50 12.01 -7.29
C VAL A 7 -5.13 12.26 -8.75
N ASP A 8 -4.87 13.52 -9.09
CA ASP A 8 -4.30 13.88 -10.38
C ASP A 8 -2.87 13.34 -10.51
N HIS A 9 -2.46 12.97 -11.72
CA HIS A 9 -1.11 12.48 -11.97
C HIS A 9 -0.04 13.47 -11.48
N GLY A 10 -0.25 14.76 -11.75
CA GLY A 10 0.64 15.83 -11.32
C GLY A 10 0.71 16.02 -9.81
N ASP A 11 -0.27 15.54 -9.04
CA ASP A 11 -0.30 15.64 -7.58
C ASP A 11 0.08 14.35 -6.86
N SER A 12 0.44 13.29 -7.60
CA SER A 12 0.78 11.99 -7.02
C SER A 12 1.96 12.07 -6.04
N TYR A 13 2.94 12.96 -6.31
CA TYR A 13 4.07 13.19 -5.43
C TYR A 13 3.68 13.85 -4.10
N LYS A 14 2.47 14.38 -3.94
CA LYS A 14 2.00 14.93 -2.65
C LYS A 14 1.33 13.86 -1.78
N GLN A 15 1.11 12.66 -2.30
CA GLN A 15 0.29 11.64 -1.67
C GLN A 15 1.07 10.65 -0.81
N PHE A 16 2.28 11.01 -0.38
CA PHE A 16 3.04 10.19 0.57
C PHE A 16 2.21 9.93 1.83
N ASP A 17 2.03 8.65 2.17
CA ASP A 17 1.29 8.23 3.36
C ASP A 17 1.93 7.01 4.03
N GLY A 18 1.30 6.53 5.10
CA GLY A 18 1.80 5.41 5.90
C GLY A 18 2.03 4.13 5.10
N TYR A 19 1.29 3.88 4.01
CA TYR A 19 1.50 2.70 3.19
C TYR A 19 2.83 2.76 2.43
N MET A 20 3.32 3.94 2.05
CA MET A 20 4.65 4.04 1.46
C MET A 20 5.73 3.66 2.47
N THR A 21 5.66 4.19 3.68
CA THR A 21 6.60 3.86 4.75
C THR A 21 6.54 2.37 5.11
N ALA A 22 5.34 1.82 5.28
CA ALA A 22 5.14 0.41 5.58
C ALA A 22 5.72 -0.51 4.49
N TRP A 23 5.59 -0.13 3.21
CA TRP A 23 6.19 -0.88 2.11
C TRP A 23 7.71 -0.91 2.23
N PHE A 24 8.34 0.24 2.47
CA PHE A 24 9.79 0.32 2.61
C PHE A 24 10.30 -0.49 3.80
N ILE A 25 9.65 -0.38 4.97
CA ILE A 25 10.12 -1.10 6.16
C ILE A 25 9.92 -2.62 5.99
N TYR A 26 8.82 -3.07 5.37
CA TYR A 26 8.63 -4.48 5.05
C TYR A 26 9.78 -5.05 4.20
N TYR A 27 10.11 -4.40 3.09
CA TYR A 27 11.13 -4.93 2.16
C TYR A 27 12.57 -4.63 2.56
N LEU A 28 12.84 -3.47 3.18
CA LEU A 28 14.21 -3.03 3.49
C LEU A 28 14.65 -3.42 4.91
N GLN A 29 13.72 -3.69 5.82
CA GLN A 29 14.00 -4.03 7.21
C GLN A 29 13.41 -5.38 7.64
N SER A 30 12.78 -6.12 6.73
CA SER A 30 12.13 -7.40 7.02
C SER A 30 10.99 -7.32 8.05
N ASP A 31 10.33 -6.17 8.17
CA ASP A 31 9.20 -5.99 9.10
C ASP A 31 7.94 -6.68 8.58
N THR A 32 7.69 -7.88 9.07
CA THR A 32 6.54 -8.71 8.67
C THR A 32 5.20 -8.15 9.17
N GLU A 33 5.19 -7.31 10.21
CA GLU A 33 3.96 -6.67 10.70
C GLU A 33 3.48 -5.63 9.67
N ALA A 34 4.40 -4.79 9.18
CA ALA A 34 4.12 -3.85 8.09
C ALA A 34 3.65 -4.58 6.81
N GLY A 35 4.20 -5.76 6.53
CA GLY A 35 3.83 -6.61 5.41
C GLY A 35 2.34 -7.03 5.40
N LYS A 36 1.70 -7.17 6.57
CA LYS A 36 0.29 -7.58 6.68
C LYS A 36 -0.67 -6.61 6.01
N ALA A 37 -0.33 -5.32 5.94
CA ALA A 37 -1.13 -4.32 5.26
C ALA A 37 -1.30 -4.64 3.76
N PHE A 38 -0.31 -5.32 3.15
CA PHE A 38 -0.25 -5.62 1.72
C PHE A 38 -0.61 -7.06 1.36
N ALA A 39 -0.81 -7.94 2.34
CA ALA A 39 -1.18 -9.34 2.10
C ALA A 39 -2.57 -9.46 1.45
N MET A 40 -2.88 -10.61 0.86
CA MET A 40 -4.23 -10.91 0.37
C MET A 40 -5.26 -10.74 1.49
N GLY A 41 -6.23 -9.83 1.29
CA GLY A 41 -7.22 -9.48 2.31
C GLY A 41 -6.66 -8.64 3.48
N GLY A 42 -5.46 -8.07 3.32
CA GLY A 42 -4.85 -7.10 4.24
C GLY A 42 -5.51 -5.72 4.18
N GLU A 43 -5.11 -4.83 5.07
CA GLU A 43 -5.73 -3.51 5.26
C GLU A 43 -5.85 -2.68 3.98
N LEU A 44 -4.82 -2.66 3.14
CA LEU A 44 -4.84 -1.87 1.89
C LEU A 44 -5.95 -2.33 0.94
N SER A 45 -6.31 -3.63 0.95
CA SER A 45 -7.34 -4.20 0.08
C SER A 45 -8.76 -3.77 0.46
N THR A 46 -8.98 -3.35 1.71
CA THR A 46 -10.28 -2.89 2.21
C THR A 46 -10.35 -1.36 2.29
N ASN A 47 -9.23 -0.66 2.07
CA ASN A 47 -9.18 0.79 2.12
C ASN A 47 -9.92 1.43 0.94
N SER A 48 -11.01 2.13 1.23
CA SER A 48 -11.88 2.75 0.23
C SER A 48 -11.22 3.88 -0.56
N LEU A 49 -10.10 4.44 -0.08
CA LEU A 49 -9.32 5.47 -0.76
C LEU A 49 -8.44 4.91 -1.89
N TYR A 50 -8.28 3.59 -1.97
CA TYR A 50 -7.44 2.91 -2.95
C TYR A 50 -8.28 2.11 -3.96
N GLN A 51 -7.72 1.94 -5.16
CA GLN A 51 -8.28 1.16 -6.27
C GLN A 51 -7.18 0.33 -6.94
N ASP A 52 -7.60 -0.63 -7.76
CA ASP A 52 -6.71 -1.51 -8.53
C ASP A 52 -5.65 -2.21 -7.66
N VAL A 53 -6.03 -2.61 -6.43
CA VAL A 53 -5.13 -3.24 -5.47
C VAL A 53 -4.82 -4.68 -5.91
N GLN A 54 -3.55 -4.95 -6.17
CA GLN A 54 -3.00 -6.25 -6.55
C GLN A 54 -1.83 -6.61 -5.67
N THR A 55 -1.78 -7.85 -5.17
CA THR A 55 -0.72 -8.33 -4.30
C THR A 55 -0.34 -9.78 -4.63
N ASN A 56 0.93 -10.11 -4.40
CA ASN A 56 1.47 -11.46 -4.41
C ASN A 56 1.89 -11.92 -3.01
N ILE A 57 1.58 -11.12 -1.98
CA ILE A 57 1.91 -11.43 -0.59
C ILE A 57 0.76 -12.27 -0.03
N ASN A 58 1.06 -13.51 0.32
CA ASN A 58 0.12 -14.41 0.97
C ASN A 58 0.03 -14.11 2.48
N LYS A 59 -1.04 -14.58 3.12
CA LYS A 59 -1.19 -14.50 4.59
C LYS A 59 -0.19 -15.39 5.32
#